data_AF-A0A540W6H7-F1
#
_entry.id   AF-A0A540W6H7-F1
#
_cell.length_a   1.000
_cell.length_b   1.000
_cell.length_c   1.000
_cell.angle_alpha   90.00
_cell.angle_beta   90.00
_cell.angle_gamma   90.00
#
_symmetry.space_group_name_H-M   'P 1'
#
loop_
_entity.id
_entity.type
_entity.pdbx_description
1 polymer ?
#
loop_
_entity_poly.entity_id
_entity_poly.type
_entity_poly.pdbx_seq_one_letter_code
_entity_poly.pdbx_strand_id
1 'polypeptide(L)'
;MFNTPALDIDSPYIAICEGEIDTMTAAQAGIPAVGIPGVKAWQDFWARCFRGYDTVFVLADHDDSGEGQAMAHRVGSAISSARTVLMPEGHDVNSYVLEHGQEALRSRLGL
;
A
#
# COMPACT_ATOMS: atom_id res chain seq x y z
N MET A 1 -6.43 -10.39 3.76
CA MET A 1 -5.14 -9.66 3.79
C MET A 1 -4.04 -10.64 3.44
N PHE A 2 -3.22 -10.30 2.45
CA PHE A 2 -2.05 -11.05 2.00
C PHE A 2 -0.78 -10.52 2.68
N ASN A 3 0.26 -11.37 2.80
CA ASN A 3 1.56 -11.06 3.40
C ASN A 3 1.52 -10.55 4.86
N THR A 4 0.63 -11.12 5.70
CA THR A 4 0.50 -10.72 7.11
C THR A 4 1.78 -10.80 7.95
N PRO A 5 2.80 -11.65 7.67
CA PRO A 5 4.08 -11.60 8.39
C PRO A 5 4.80 -10.24 8.30
N ALA A 6 4.47 -9.38 7.31
CA ALA A 6 4.99 -8.01 7.24
C ALA A 6 4.59 -7.15 8.46
N LEU A 7 3.51 -7.50 9.16
CA LEU A 7 3.07 -6.83 10.38
C LEU A 7 4.02 -7.08 11.57
N ASP A 8 4.81 -8.14 11.51
CA ASP A 8 5.77 -8.49 12.57
C ASP A 8 7.16 -7.87 12.36
N ILE A 9 7.36 -7.14 11.26
CA ILE A 9 8.61 -6.43 10.97
C ILE A 9 8.67 -5.17 11.81
N ASP A 10 9.78 -5.01 12.57
CA ASP A 10 10.06 -3.80 13.33
C ASP A 10 10.36 -2.63 12.37
N SER A 11 9.36 -1.79 12.14
CA SER A 11 9.41 -0.65 11.25
C SER A 11 8.41 0.41 11.70
N PRO A 12 8.76 1.71 11.67
CA PRO A 12 7.80 2.79 11.97
C PRO A 12 6.74 2.96 10.88
N TYR A 13 6.92 2.33 9.71
CA TYR A 13 5.99 2.39 8.59
C TYR A 13 5.66 1.04 7.98
N ILE A 14 4.51 0.99 7.30
CA ILE A 14 4.06 -0.15 6.49
C ILE A 14 3.25 0.35 5.30
N ALA A 15 3.20 -0.44 4.22
CA ALA A 15 2.35 -0.20 3.06
C ALA A 15 1.15 -1.14 2.99
N ILE A 16 0.04 -0.64 2.46
CA ILE A 16 -1.13 -1.39 2.04
C ILE A 16 -1.24 -1.22 0.53
N CYS A 17 -1.22 -2.33 -0.21
CA CYS A 17 -1.29 -2.34 -1.67
C CYS A 17 -2.60 -2.99 -2.15
N GLU A 18 -3.01 -2.64 -3.37
CA GLU A 18 -4.10 -3.30 -4.07
C GLU A 18 -3.57 -4.58 -4.72
N GLY A 19 -3.92 -5.73 -4.16
CA GLY A 19 -3.50 -7.03 -4.70
C GLY A 19 -2.10 -7.52 -4.29
N GLU A 20 -1.83 -8.78 -4.64
CA GLU A 20 -0.66 -9.52 -4.17
C GLU A 20 0.64 -9.14 -4.90
N ILE A 21 0.58 -8.82 -6.19
CA ILE A 21 1.78 -8.50 -6.98
C ILE A 21 2.40 -7.18 -6.51
N ASP A 22 1.60 -6.13 -6.35
CA ASP A 22 2.05 -4.84 -5.82
C ASP A 22 2.63 -4.96 -4.42
N THR A 23 2.03 -5.83 -3.59
CA THR A 23 2.55 -6.16 -2.27
C THR A 23 3.93 -6.81 -2.34
N MET A 24 4.11 -7.79 -3.23
CA MET A 24 5.41 -8.45 -3.44
C MET A 24 6.46 -7.46 -3.95
N THR A 25 6.09 -6.57 -4.88
CA THR A 25 7.00 -5.57 -5.43
C THR A 25 7.41 -4.53 -4.39
N ALA A 26 6.47 -4.03 -3.57
CA ALA A 26 6.79 -3.15 -2.44
C ALA A 26 7.73 -3.84 -1.42
N ALA A 27 7.47 -5.11 -1.10
CA ALA A 27 8.33 -5.90 -0.22
C ALA A 27 9.73 -6.07 -0.80
N GLN A 28 9.86 -6.30 -2.11
CA GLN A 28 11.15 -6.37 -2.80
C GLN A 28 11.90 -5.04 -2.78
N ALA A 29 11.20 -3.90 -2.77
CA ALA A 29 11.77 -2.57 -2.58
C ALA A 29 12.13 -2.22 -1.12
N GLY A 30 12.08 -3.21 -0.21
CA GLY A 30 12.42 -3.05 1.20
C GLY A 30 11.37 -2.29 2.00
N ILE A 31 10.11 -2.29 1.56
CA ILE A 31 8.98 -1.67 2.26
C ILE A 31 8.11 -2.80 2.82
N PRO A 32 7.94 -2.91 4.15
CA PRO A 32 6.97 -3.84 4.73
C PRO A 32 5.59 -3.56 4.13
N ALA A 33 4.94 -4.56 3.55
CA ALA A 33 3.71 -4.37 2.80
C ALA A 33 2.72 -5.51 2.99
N VAL A 34 1.42 -5.18 3.06
CA VAL A 34 0.31 -6.14 3.03
C VAL A 34 -0.63 -5.85 1.86
N GLY A 35 -1.25 -6.90 1.34
CA GLY A 35 -2.16 -6.80 0.19
C GLY A 35 -3.62 -6.94 0.57
N ILE A 36 -4.47 -6.13 -0.06
CA ILE A 36 -5.93 -6.25 0.03
C ILE A 36 -6.46 -6.60 -1.37
N PRO A 37 -7.18 -7.73 -1.55
CA PRO A 37 -7.71 -8.12 -2.86
C PRO A 37 -8.96 -7.29 -3.18
N GLY A 38 -8.74 -6.05 -3.62
CA GLY A 38 -9.77 -5.09 -4.00
C GLY A 38 -10.52 -4.43 -2.84
N VAL A 39 -11.16 -3.29 -3.13
CA VAL A 39 -11.85 -2.41 -2.16
C VAL A 39 -12.82 -3.15 -1.25
N LYS A 40 -13.60 -4.08 -1.82
CA LYS A 40 -14.68 -4.80 -1.13
C LYS A 40 -14.17 -5.81 -0.12
N ALA A 41 -12.92 -6.23 -0.21
CA ALA A 41 -12.34 -7.18 0.72
C ALA A 41 -11.95 -6.52 2.06
N TRP A 42 -11.84 -5.19 2.13
CA TRP A 42 -11.49 -4.48 3.35
C TRP A 42 -12.47 -4.77 4.49
N GLN A 43 -11.91 -5.18 5.63
CA GLN A 43 -12.65 -5.37 6.88
C GLN A 43 -12.23 -4.30 7.89
N ASP A 44 -13.18 -3.58 8.48
CA ASP A 44 -12.88 -2.44 9.37
C ASP A 44 -12.05 -2.83 10.60
N PHE A 45 -12.15 -4.08 11.06
CA PHE A 45 -11.34 -4.56 12.16
C PHE A 45 -9.85 -4.71 11.82
N TRP A 46 -9.48 -4.77 10.53
CA TRP A 46 -8.08 -4.77 10.10
C TRP A 46 -7.36 -3.46 10.42
N ALA A 47 -8.09 -2.32 10.52
CA ALA A 47 -7.49 -1.05 10.94
C ALA A 47 -6.72 -1.15 12.28
N ARG A 48 -7.14 -2.09 13.14
CA ARG A 48 -6.51 -2.34 14.46
C ARG A 48 -5.07 -2.83 14.34
N CYS A 49 -4.74 -3.54 13.26
CA CYS A 49 -3.39 -4.04 12.98
C CYS A 49 -2.39 -2.92 12.72
N PHE A 50 -2.86 -1.72 12.36
CA PHE A 50 -2.00 -0.64 11.89
C PHE A 50 -1.77 0.49 12.91
N ARG A 51 -2.36 0.39 14.11
CA ARG A 51 -2.29 1.47 15.12
C ARG A 51 -0.89 1.74 15.69
N GLY A 52 0.05 0.81 15.53
CA GLY A 52 1.42 0.93 16.01
C GLY A 52 2.37 1.64 15.06
N TYR A 53 1.95 1.91 13.81
CA TYR A 53 2.80 2.55 12.81
C TYR A 53 2.61 4.07 12.83
N ASP A 54 3.73 4.79 12.77
CA ASP A 54 3.77 6.24 12.58
C ASP A 54 3.18 6.62 11.22
N THR A 55 3.40 5.78 10.20
CA THR A 55 2.85 6.00 8.86
C THR A 55 2.39 4.71 8.20
N VAL A 56 1.19 4.74 7.65
CA VAL A 56 0.62 3.64 6.87
C VAL A 56 0.45 4.13 5.44
N PHE A 57 1.35 3.76 4.54
CA PHE A 57 1.21 4.12 3.13
C PHE A 57 0.08 3.32 2.52
N VAL A 58 -0.88 3.99 1.88
CA VAL A 58 -1.88 3.32 1.05
C VAL A 58 -1.49 3.55 -0.40
N LEU A 59 -0.85 2.55 -0.99
CA LEU A 59 -0.42 2.58 -2.38
C LEU A 59 -1.62 2.27 -3.25
N ALA A 60 -2.09 3.28 -3.97
CA ALA A 60 -3.29 3.20 -4.77
C ALA A 60 -2.92 3.20 -6.24
N ASP A 61 -3.46 2.24 -6.98
CA ASP A 61 -3.30 2.16 -8.41
C ASP A 61 -4.02 3.34 -9.08
N HIS A 62 -3.45 3.81 -10.19
CA HIS A 62 -4.03 4.89 -10.97
C HIS A 62 -4.60 4.33 -12.27
N ASP A 63 -5.67 3.55 -12.10
CA ASP A 63 -6.41 2.93 -13.19
C ASP A 63 -7.67 3.73 -13.56
N ASP A 64 -8.25 3.41 -14.72
CA ASP A 64 -9.49 4.03 -15.20
C ASP A 64 -10.73 3.55 -14.41
N SER A 65 -10.59 2.46 -13.64
CA SER A 65 -11.70 1.87 -12.90
C SER A 65 -12.06 2.68 -11.64
N GLY A 66 -11.08 3.40 -11.09
CA GLY A 66 -11.21 4.17 -9.85
C GLY A 66 -11.26 3.30 -8.59
N GLU A 67 -11.04 1.99 -8.72
CA GLU A 67 -11.06 1.06 -7.58
C GLU A 67 -9.93 1.38 -6.60
N GLY A 68 -8.72 1.68 -7.08
CA GLY A 68 -7.61 2.06 -6.20
C GLY A 68 -7.85 3.32 -5.40
N GLN A 69 -8.46 4.33 -6.00
CA GLN A 69 -8.85 5.55 -5.28
C GLN A 69 -9.94 5.27 -4.24
N ALA A 70 -10.91 4.40 -4.55
CA ALA A 70 -11.95 3.99 -3.61
C ALA A 70 -11.38 3.18 -2.45
N MET A 71 -10.40 2.28 -2.69
CA MET A 71 -9.68 1.55 -1.65
C MET A 71 -8.97 2.54 -0.75
N ALA A 72 -8.22 3.48 -1.35
CA ALA A 72 -7.45 4.47 -0.62
C ALA A 72 -8.32 5.35 0.27
N HIS A 73 -9.48 5.80 -0.22
CA HIS A 73 -10.42 6.57 0.56
C HIS A 73 -10.99 5.77 1.75
N ARG A 74 -11.36 4.50 1.50
CA ARG A 74 -11.92 3.62 2.53
C ARG A 74 -10.91 3.32 3.63
N VAL A 75 -9.68 2.94 3.27
CA VAL A 75 -8.60 2.63 4.21
C VAL A 75 -8.13 3.90 4.93
N GLY A 76 -7.95 5.00 4.19
CA GLY A 76 -7.52 6.29 4.74
C GLY A 76 -8.50 6.86 5.77
N SER A 77 -9.79 6.58 5.63
CA SER A 77 -10.81 6.96 6.63
C SER A 77 -10.78 6.08 7.89
N ALA A 78 -10.26 4.86 7.79
CA ALA A 78 -10.24 3.89 8.89
C ALA A 78 -8.94 3.95 9.73
N ILE A 79 -7.86 4.50 9.19
CA ILE A 79 -6.53 4.53 9.80
C ILE A 79 -6.04 5.97 9.87
N SER A 80 -5.86 6.50 11.09
CA SER A 80 -5.47 7.90 11.29
C SER A 80 -4.06 8.26 10.80
N SER A 81 -3.13 7.29 10.80
CA SER A 81 -1.76 7.45 10.29
C SER A 81 -1.65 7.12 8.79
N ALA A 82 -2.78 6.94 8.09
CA ALA A 82 -2.76 6.63 6.67
C ALA A 82 -2.29 7.82 5.83
N ARG A 83 -1.37 7.54 4.91
CA ARG A 83 -0.96 8.46 3.86
C ARG A 83 -1.20 7.81 2.51
N THR A 84 -2.24 8.25 1.81
CA THR A 84 -2.53 7.80 0.45
C THR A 84 -1.44 8.28 -0.52
N VAL A 85 -0.92 7.36 -1.31
CA VAL A 85 0.02 7.61 -2.40
C VAL A 85 -0.55 7.01 -3.66
N LEU A 86 -1.15 7.87 -4.49
CA LEU A 86 -1.62 7.48 -5.82
C LEU A 86 -0.41 7.30 -6.74
N MET A 87 -0.38 6.21 -7.51
CA MET A 87 0.63 6.01 -8.54
C MET A 87 0.48 7.01 -9.69
N PRO A 88 1.51 7.21 -10.52
CA PRO A 88 1.35 7.98 -11.76
C PRO A 88 0.27 7.37 -12.65
N GLU A 89 -0.35 8.20 -13.51
CA GLU A 89 -1.43 7.78 -14.40
C GLU A 89 -1.01 6.54 -15.23
N GLY A 90 -1.86 5.51 -15.24
CA GLY A 90 -1.61 4.26 -15.96
C GLY A 90 -0.69 3.27 -15.23
N HIS A 91 -0.28 3.55 -13.99
CA HIS A 91 0.57 2.66 -13.20
C HIS A 91 -0.13 2.07 -11.98
N ASP A 92 0.14 0.79 -11.74
CA ASP A 92 0.14 0.13 -10.43
C ASP A 92 1.55 0.23 -9.80
N VAL A 93 1.74 -0.30 -8.58
CA VAL A 93 3.05 -0.29 -7.91
C VAL A 93 4.07 -1.09 -8.71
N ASN A 94 3.65 -2.23 -9.26
CA ASN A 94 4.52 -3.14 -9.98
C ASN A 94 5.10 -2.54 -11.27
N SER A 95 4.24 -2.04 -12.16
CA SER A 95 4.62 -1.37 -13.40
C SER A 95 5.48 -0.13 -13.13
N TYR A 96 5.16 0.65 -12.08
CA TYR A 96 5.98 1.81 -11.69
C TYR A 96 7.40 1.39 -11.31
N VAL A 97 7.56 0.34 -10.51
CA VAL A 97 8.88 -0.18 -10.12
C VAL A 97 9.60 -0.84 -11.30
N LEU A 98 8.89 -1.53 -12.20
CA LEU A 98 9.49 -2.10 -13.41
C LEU A 98 10.07 -1.01 -14.32
N GLU A 99 9.43 0.14 -14.41
CA GLU A 99 9.89 1.25 -15.26
C GLU A 99 10.99 2.09 -14.60
N HIS A 100 10.84 2.41 -13.31
CA HIS A 100 11.69 3.42 -12.64
C HIS A 100 12.65 2.84 -11.59
N GLY A 101 12.49 1.55 -11.25
CA GLY A 101 13.28 0.87 -10.22
C GLY A 101 12.72 1.02 -8.80
N GLN A 102 13.24 0.19 -7.88
CA GLN A 102 12.78 0.11 -6.50
C GLN A 102 13.04 1.41 -5.70
N GLU A 103 14.18 2.06 -5.93
CA GLU A 103 14.53 3.33 -5.27
C GLU A 103 13.56 4.47 -5.65
N ALA A 104 12.95 4.43 -6.83
CA ALA A 104 11.96 5.42 -7.23
C ALA A 104 10.69 5.29 -6.37
N LEU A 105 10.25 4.06 -6.06
CA LEU A 105 9.14 3.84 -5.15
C LEU A 105 9.48 4.36 -3.75
N ARG A 106 10.66 4.04 -3.22
CA ARG A 106 11.10 4.55 -1.90
C ARG A 106 11.11 6.08 -1.86
N SER A 107 11.69 6.71 -2.89
CA SER A 107 11.74 8.18 -3.03
C SER A 107 10.34 8.79 -3.08
N ARG A 108 9.38 8.16 -3.78
CA ARG A 108 7.97 8.59 -3.81
C ARG A 108 7.31 8.53 -2.42
N LEU A 109 7.76 7.61 -1.57
CA LEU A 109 7.32 7.51 -0.18
C LEU A 109 8.14 8.40 0.78
N GLY A 110 9.18 9.09 0.30
CA GLY A 110 10.07 9.89 1.14
C GLY A 110 10.89 9.03 2.11
N LEU A 111 11.23 7.81 1.70
CA LEU A 111 12.03 6.81 2.42
C LEU A 111 13.48 6.70 1.92
#